data_AF-A0A5C7KWP2-F1
#
_entry.id   AF-A0A5C7KWP2-F1
#
_cell.length_a   1.000
_cell.length_b   1.000
_cell.length_c   1.000
_cell.angle_alpha   90.00
_cell.angle_beta   90.00
_cell.angle_gamma   90.00
#
_symmetry.space_group_name_H-M   'P 1'
#
loop_
_entity.id
_entity.type
_entity.pdbx_description
1 polymer ?
#
loop_
_entity_poly.entity_id
_entity_poly.type
_entity_poly.pdbx_seq_one_letter_code
_entity_poly.pdbx_strand_id
1 'polypeptide(L)'
;MWNPFKKKTAQQPPTPTPNRVDQLANALQREGRIGDLERELDKLDKSKLSQTELESWWHIYGIAAFQAGLQNEATARFEEAYRRFPKSPHIRFSLGQQYVNARQLGKGFELFRSCVFPEIPRGYVMAQIRYAYLWNRYDDGRLDLLP
;
A
#
# COMPACT_ATOMS: atom_id res chain seq x y z
N MET A 1 39.17 38.69 9.94
CA MET A 1 39.36 37.23 9.83
C MET A 1 38.06 36.60 9.36
N TRP A 2 38.05 36.10 8.13
CA TRP A 2 36.96 35.33 7.53
C TRP A 2 37.06 33.87 8.02
N ASN A 3 35.96 33.28 8.47
CA ASN A 3 35.93 31.91 8.96
C ASN A 3 35.14 31.01 7.98
N PRO A 4 35.80 30.22 7.13
CA PRO A 4 35.17 29.46 6.05
C PRO A 4 34.43 28.18 6.51
N PHE A 5 34.31 27.93 7.83
CA PHE A 5 33.77 26.69 8.38
C PHE A 5 32.43 26.80 9.11
N LYS A 6 31.72 27.95 9.05
CA LYS A 6 30.29 27.98 9.42
C LYS A 6 29.48 27.27 8.32
N LYS A 7 29.53 25.94 8.30
CA LYS A 7 28.56 25.11 7.56
C LYS A 7 27.18 25.56 8.02
N LYS A 8 26.38 26.11 7.09
CA LYS A 8 24.93 26.17 7.25
C LYS A 8 24.52 24.77 7.65
N THR A 9 24.07 24.59 8.90
CA THR A 9 23.42 23.36 9.33
C THR A 9 22.28 23.15 8.35
N ALA A 10 22.44 22.19 7.44
CA ALA A 10 21.36 21.72 6.61
C ALA A 10 20.30 21.26 7.61
N GLN A 11 19.22 22.04 7.74
CA GLN A 11 18.06 21.62 8.50
C GLN A 11 17.68 20.27 7.91
N GLN A 12 17.69 19.23 8.75
CA GLN A 12 17.09 17.96 8.36
C GLN A 12 15.70 18.29 7.81
N PRO A 13 15.30 17.73 6.65
CA PRO A 13 13.97 17.96 6.15
C PRO A 13 12.99 17.68 7.30
N PRO A 14 11.97 18.54 7.51
CA PRO A 14 11.05 18.39 8.62
C PRO A 14 10.56 16.94 8.63
N THR A 15 10.73 16.26 9.77
CA THR A 15 10.27 14.89 9.94
C THR A 15 8.83 14.84 9.45
N PRO A 16 8.49 14.01 8.44
CA PRO A 16 7.13 13.95 7.94
C PRO A 16 6.21 13.72 9.13
N THR A 17 5.14 14.52 9.23
CA THR A 17 4.13 14.31 10.27
C THR A 17 3.73 12.84 10.21
N PRO A 18 3.85 12.08 11.31
CA PRO A 18 3.60 10.65 11.25
C PRO A 18 2.18 10.38 10.79
N ASN A 19 2.04 9.51 9.78
CA ASN A 19 0.73 9.12 9.27
C ASN A 19 -0.04 8.39 10.38
N ARG A 20 -1.07 9.04 10.94
CA ARG A 20 -1.82 8.51 12.10
C ARG A 20 -2.49 7.17 11.79
N VAL A 21 -2.89 6.97 10.53
CA VAL A 21 -3.55 5.75 10.09
C VAL A 21 -2.55 4.58 10.05
N ASP A 22 -1.37 4.81 9.49
CA ASP A 22 -0.30 3.79 9.48
C ASP A 22 0.17 3.49 10.91
N GLN A 23 0.28 4.50 11.77
CA GLN A 23 0.63 4.31 13.18
C GLN A 23 -0.38 3.44 13.91
N LEU A 24 -1.68 3.69 13.69
CA LEU A 24 -2.76 2.88 14.26
C LEU A 24 -2.65 1.42 13.80
N ALA A 25 -2.54 1.19 12.50
CA ALA A 25 -2.42 -0.17 11.95
C ALA A 25 -1.19 -0.90 12.49
N ASN A 26 -0.04 -0.22 12.52
CA ASN A 26 1.20 -0.78 13.06
C ASN A 26 1.13 -1.05 14.57
N ALA A 27 0.41 -0.24 15.34
CA ALA A 27 0.19 -0.49 16.76
C ALA A 27 -0.67 -1.74 16.98
N LEU A 28 -1.82 -1.83 16.29
CA LEU A 28 -2.70 -3.00 16.37
C LEU A 28 -2.01 -4.28 15.91
N GLN A 29 -1.16 -4.21 14.88
CA GLN A 29 -0.35 -5.35 14.43
C GLN A 29 0.59 -5.85 15.53
N ARG A 30 1.30 -4.93 16.21
CA ARG A 30 2.23 -5.28 17.29
C ARG A 30 1.51 -5.83 18.52
N GLU A 31 0.29 -5.35 18.78
CA GLU A 31 -0.55 -5.82 19.89
C GLU A 31 -1.31 -7.12 19.57
N GLY A 32 -1.23 -7.64 18.33
CA GLY A 32 -1.99 -8.81 17.90
C GLY A 32 -3.49 -8.54 17.73
N ARG A 33 -3.89 -7.27 17.67
CA ARG A 33 -5.29 -6.79 17.64
C ARG A 33 -5.73 -6.40 16.22
N ILE A 34 -5.24 -7.09 15.19
CA ILE A 34 -5.61 -6.80 13.80
C ILE A 34 -7.11 -6.95 13.54
N GLY A 35 -7.81 -7.80 14.28
CA GLY A 35 -9.28 -7.88 14.20
C GLY A 35 -10.01 -6.59 14.59
N ASP A 36 -9.35 -5.68 15.31
CA ASP A 36 -9.91 -4.40 15.73
C ASP A 36 -9.73 -3.28 14.68
N LEU A 37 -8.99 -3.54 13.59
CA LEU A 37 -8.51 -2.53 12.64
C LEU A 37 -9.63 -1.63 12.10
N GLU A 38 -10.72 -2.23 11.63
CA GLU A 38 -11.85 -1.48 11.07
C GLU A 38 -12.53 -0.59 12.13
N ARG A 39 -12.81 -1.16 13.30
CA ARG A 39 -13.45 -0.43 14.41
C ARG A 39 -12.61 0.77 14.84
N GLU A 40 -11.29 0.62 14.91
CA GLU A 40 -10.41 1.73 15.29
C GLU A 40 -10.24 2.75 14.15
N LEU A 41 -10.26 2.31 12.88
CA LEU A 41 -10.28 3.21 11.72
C LEU A 41 -11.53 4.09 11.68
N ASP A 42 -12.70 3.56 12.08
CA ASP A 42 -13.97 4.30 12.09
C ASP A 42 -14.02 5.42 13.14
N LYS A 43 -13.16 5.35 14.17
CA LYS A 43 -13.02 6.42 15.16
C LYS A 43 -12.26 7.63 14.60
N LEU A 44 -11.57 7.46 13.46
CA LEU A 44 -10.86 8.55 12.82
C LEU A 44 -11.85 9.42 12.04
N ASP A 45 -11.80 10.72 12.33
CA ASP A 45 -12.52 11.71 11.56
C ASP A 45 -11.82 11.94 10.20
N LYS A 46 -12.37 11.33 9.15
CA LYS A 46 -11.83 11.40 7.77
C LYS A 46 -11.67 12.84 7.26
N SER A 47 -12.48 13.79 7.75
CA SER A 47 -12.40 15.20 7.35
C SER A 47 -11.12 15.90 7.84
N LYS A 48 -10.48 15.32 8.87
CA LYS A 48 -9.24 15.81 9.47
C LYS A 48 -8.00 15.06 8.98
N LEU A 49 -8.16 14.11 8.06
CA LEU A 49 -7.04 13.38 7.47
C LEU A 49 -6.46 14.18 6.31
N SER A 50 -5.13 14.27 6.25
CA SER A 50 -4.44 14.71 5.04
C SER A 50 -4.68 13.75 3.87
N GLN A 51 -4.36 14.14 2.64
CA GLN A 51 -4.52 13.23 1.49
C GLN A 51 -3.70 11.94 1.63
N THR A 52 -2.48 12.02 2.15
CA THR A 52 -1.64 10.85 2.42
C THR A 52 -2.26 9.94 3.48
N GLU A 53 -2.83 10.52 4.54
CA GLU A 53 -3.53 9.72 5.56
C GLU A 53 -4.83 9.13 5.02
N LEU A 54 -5.55 9.85 4.16
CA LEU A 54 -6.76 9.34 3.53
C LEU A 54 -6.45 8.18 2.58
N GLU A 55 -5.35 8.26 1.82
CA GLU A 55 -4.83 7.14 1.01
C GLU A 55 -4.57 5.91 1.90
N SER A 56 -3.81 6.08 2.99
CA SER A 56 -3.57 5.00 3.97
C SER A 56 -4.86 4.48 4.57
N TRP A 57 -5.83 5.35 4.88
CA TRP A 57 -7.13 4.94 5.42
C TRP A 57 -7.84 4.00 4.46
N TRP A 58 -7.90 4.35 3.17
CA TRP A 58 -8.54 3.50 2.16
C TRP A 58 -7.80 2.19 1.93
N HIS A 59 -6.47 2.22 1.97
CA HIS A 59 -5.66 1.01 1.86
C HIS A 59 -5.90 0.07 3.05
N ILE A 60 -5.83 0.58 4.27
CA ILE A 60 -5.98 -0.18 5.51
C ILE A 60 -7.43 -0.67 5.70
N TYR A 61 -8.42 0.11 5.25
CA TYR A 61 -9.83 -0.30 5.26
C TYR A 61 -10.10 -1.53 4.38
N GLY A 62 -9.45 -1.61 3.22
CA GLY A 62 -9.47 -2.81 2.38
C GLY A 62 -8.74 -4.00 3.03
N ILE A 63 -7.57 -3.74 3.66
CA ILE A 63 -6.82 -4.75 4.41
C ILE A 63 -7.68 -5.34 5.54
N ALA A 64 -8.47 -4.53 6.24
CA ALA A 64 -9.33 -5.01 7.32
C ALA A 64 -10.31 -6.10 6.85
N ALA A 65 -11.01 -5.88 5.74
CA ALA A 65 -11.91 -6.89 5.16
C ALA A 65 -11.14 -8.14 4.69
N PHE A 66 -9.96 -7.95 4.10
CA PHE A 66 -9.13 -9.07 3.66
C PHE A 66 -8.69 -9.95 4.85
N GLN A 67 -8.25 -9.34 5.96
CA GLN A 67 -7.86 -10.05 7.18
C GLN A 67 -9.05 -10.75 7.86
N ALA A 68 -10.26 -10.19 7.73
CA ALA A 68 -11.50 -10.81 8.18
C ALA A 68 -11.98 -11.97 7.29
N GLY A 69 -11.29 -12.25 6.17
CA GLY A 69 -11.68 -13.30 5.21
C GLY A 69 -12.85 -12.92 4.31
N LEU A 70 -13.29 -11.66 4.34
CA LEU A 70 -14.42 -11.13 3.58
C LEU A 70 -13.96 -10.76 2.16
N GLN A 71 -13.64 -11.76 1.33
CA GLN A 71 -12.95 -11.56 0.03
C GLN A 71 -13.70 -10.63 -0.95
N ASN A 72 -15.02 -10.80 -1.07
CA ASN A 72 -15.83 -9.95 -1.95
C ASN A 72 -15.83 -8.50 -1.48
N GLU A 73 -15.92 -8.29 -0.17
CA GLU A 73 -15.89 -6.97 0.42
C GLU A 73 -14.50 -6.33 0.31
N ALA A 74 -13.43 -7.09 0.56
CA ALA A 74 -12.07 -6.61 0.35
C ALA A 74 -11.86 -6.12 -1.08
N THR A 75 -12.32 -6.90 -2.07
CA THR A 75 -12.26 -6.51 -3.49
C THR A 75 -13.01 -5.19 -3.72
N ALA A 76 -14.27 -5.09 -3.27
CA ALA A 76 -15.06 -3.87 -3.43
C ALA A 76 -14.43 -2.64 -2.75
N ARG A 77 -13.88 -2.82 -1.54
CA ARG A 77 -13.18 -1.76 -0.81
C ARG A 77 -11.91 -1.30 -1.55
N PHE A 78 -11.14 -2.23 -2.11
CA PHE A 78 -9.95 -1.89 -2.89
C PHE A 78 -10.28 -1.28 -4.26
N GLU A 79 -11.37 -1.69 -4.92
CA GLU A 79 -11.85 -1.03 -6.15
C GLU A 79 -12.24 0.43 -5.87
N GLU A 80 -12.93 0.66 -4.76
CA GLU A 80 -13.29 2.00 -4.31
C GLU A 80 -12.08 2.83 -3.88
N ALA A 81 -11.12 2.22 -3.18
CA ALA A 81 -9.83 2.83 -2.88
C ALA A 81 -9.08 3.24 -4.16
N TYR A 82 -9.05 2.37 -5.17
CA TYR A 82 -8.38 2.62 -6.44
C TYR A 82 -9.06 3.74 -7.24
N ARG A 83 -10.39 3.85 -7.20
CA ARG A 83 -11.12 4.97 -7.81
C ARG A 83 -10.75 6.32 -7.19
N ARG A 84 -10.48 6.37 -5.89
CA ARG A 84 -10.05 7.60 -5.20
C ARG A 84 -8.56 7.90 -5.37
N PHE A 85 -7.73 6.86 -5.32
CA PHE A 85 -6.27 6.97 -5.35
C PHE A 85 -5.67 6.11 -6.47
N PRO A 86 -5.97 6.40 -7.74
CA PRO A 86 -5.54 5.56 -8.87
C PRO A 86 -4.02 5.54 -9.04
N LYS A 87 -3.31 6.52 -8.45
CA LYS A 87 -1.85 6.62 -8.48
C LYS A 87 -1.16 5.93 -7.29
N SER A 88 -1.91 5.44 -6.30
CA SER A 88 -1.33 4.77 -5.13
C SER A 88 -0.80 3.40 -5.54
N PRO A 89 0.53 3.17 -5.45
CA PRO A 89 1.09 1.86 -5.76
C PRO A 89 0.63 0.78 -4.78
N HIS A 90 0.43 1.13 -3.50
CA HIS A 90 0.00 0.20 -2.45
C HIS A 90 -1.42 -0.30 -2.71
N ILE A 91 -2.34 0.60 -3.03
CA ILE A 91 -3.73 0.25 -3.38
C ILE A 91 -3.76 -0.55 -4.68
N ARG A 92 -2.99 -0.13 -5.70
CA ARG A 92 -2.90 -0.84 -6.98
C ARG A 92 -2.43 -2.29 -6.80
N PHE A 93 -1.38 -2.49 -6.03
CA PHE A 93 -0.89 -3.83 -5.70
C PHE A 93 -1.93 -4.64 -4.90
N SER A 94 -2.54 -4.07 -3.86
CA SER A 94 -3.53 -4.79 -3.05
C SER A 94 -4.77 -5.18 -3.84
N LEU A 95 -5.26 -4.31 -4.73
CA LEU A 95 -6.34 -4.65 -5.66
C LEU A 95 -5.90 -5.73 -6.67
N GLY A 96 -4.67 -5.65 -7.18
CA GLY A 96 -4.09 -6.68 -8.04
C GLY A 96 -4.10 -8.05 -7.36
N GLN A 97 -3.69 -8.10 -6.10
CA GLN A 97 -3.75 -9.31 -5.27
C GLN A 97 -5.19 -9.83 -5.11
N GLN A 98 -6.17 -8.95 -4.87
CA GLN A 98 -7.57 -9.37 -4.78
C GLN A 98 -8.08 -9.98 -6.09
N TYR A 99 -7.77 -9.35 -7.24
CA TYR A 99 -8.15 -9.92 -8.53
C TYR A 99 -7.48 -11.26 -8.81
N VAL A 100 -6.22 -11.43 -8.43
CA VAL A 100 -5.53 -12.72 -8.53
C VAL A 100 -6.21 -13.78 -7.66
N ASN A 101 -6.56 -13.45 -6.41
CA ASN A 101 -7.28 -14.35 -5.51
C ASN A 101 -8.65 -14.72 -6.08
N ALA A 102 -9.35 -13.77 -6.71
CA ALA A 102 -10.62 -13.96 -7.39
C ALA A 102 -10.50 -14.62 -8.79
N ARG A 103 -9.33 -15.16 -9.15
CA ARG A 103 -9.03 -15.77 -10.47
C ARG A 103 -9.20 -14.83 -11.67
N GLN A 104 -9.33 -13.52 -11.46
CA GLN A 104 -9.38 -12.49 -12.50
C GLN A 104 -7.95 -12.06 -12.88
N LEU A 105 -7.13 -13.02 -13.34
CA LEU A 105 -5.69 -12.83 -13.53
C LEU A 105 -5.35 -11.66 -14.45
N GLY A 106 -6.09 -11.48 -15.56
CA GLY A 106 -5.84 -10.38 -16.50
C GLY A 106 -5.87 -9.00 -15.84
N LYS A 107 -6.89 -8.73 -15.02
CA LYS A 107 -7.01 -7.48 -14.26
C LYS A 107 -5.92 -7.36 -13.20
N GLY A 108 -5.61 -8.47 -12.51
CA GLY A 108 -4.57 -8.48 -11.47
C GLY A 108 -3.19 -8.09 -12.01
N PHE A 109 -2.77 -8.73 -13.10
CA PHE A 109 -1.47 -8.45 -13.72
C PHE A 109 -1.43 -7.14 -14.50
N GLU A 110 -2.58 -6.61 -14.94
CA GLU A 110 -2.65 -5.24 -15.45
C GLU A 110 -2.29 -4.21 -14.37
N LEU A 111 -2.78 -4.40 -13.15
CA LEU A 111 -2.43 -3.52 -12.03
C LEU A 111 -0.97 -3.67 -11.61
N PHE A 112 -0.44 -4.90 -11.59
CA PHE A 112 0.95 -5.17 -11.22
C PHE A 112 1.98 -4.56 -12.17
N ARG A 113 1.71 -4.46 -13.48
CA ARG A 113 2.67 -3.96 -14.49
C ARG A 113 3.27 -2.57 -14.22
N SER A 114 2.68 -1.79 -13.31
CA SER A 114 3.16 -0.45 -12.93
C SER A 114 3.60 -0.38 -11.47
N CYS A 115 3.85 -1.52 -10.84
CA CYS A 115 4.25 -1.68 -9.46
C CYS A 115 5.69 -2.21 -9.43
N VAL A 116 6.64 -1.39 -9.88
CA VAL A 116 8.06 -1.76 -10.04
C VAL A 116 8.96 -1.10 -8.99
N PHE A 117 10.15 -1.66 -8.75
CA PHE A 117 11.17 -1.04 -7.89
C PHE A 117 11.95 0.01 -8.72
N PRO A 118 12.34 1.18 -8.17
CA PRO A 118 12.28 1.60 -6.76
C PRO A 118 11.00 2.33 -6.35
N GLU A 119 10.00 2.45 -7.22
CA GLU A 119 8.74 3.14 -6.91
C GLU A 119 8.00 2.51 -5.73
N ILE A 120 8.11 1.19 -5.60
CA ILE A 120 7.57 0.43 -4.47
C ILE A 120 8.65 -0.40 -3.78
N PRO A 121 8.43 -0.81 -2.51
CA PRO A 121 9.38 -1.67 -1.81
C PRO A 121 9.60 -3.01 -2.54
N ARG A 122 10.86 -3.45 -2.61
CA ARG A 122 11.27 -4.75 -3.20
C ARG A 122 10.43 -5.96 -2.80
N GLY A 123 9.86 -5.96 -1.59
CA GLY A 123 8.98 -7.05 -1.13
C GLY A 123 7.72 -7.20 -1.98
N TYR A 124 7.17 -6.09 -2.47
CA TYR A 124 6.00 -6.09 -3.34
C TYR A 124 6.35 -6.65 -4.73
N VAL A 125 7.48 -6.24 -5.31
CA VAL A 125 7.98 -6.77 -6.59
C VAL A 125 8.21 -8.29 -6.49
N MET A 126 8.86 -8.74 -5.40
CA MET A 126 9.06 -10.18 -5.18
C MET A 126 7.74 -10.94 -5.03
N ALA A 127 6.71 -10.32 -4.44
CA ALA A 127 5.38 -10.93 -4.38
C ALA A 127 4.73 -11.03 -5.77
N GLN A 128 4.87 -10.03 -6.63
CA GLN A 128 4.36 -10.05 -8.01
C GLN A 128 5.02 -11.16 -8.83
N ILE A 129 6.34 -11.28 -8.75
CA ILE A 129 7.09 -12.36 -9.41
C ILE A 129 6.62 -13.73 -8.92
N ARG A 130 6.36 -13.89 -7.61
CA ARG A 130 5.81 -15.14 -7.06
C ARG A 130 4.41 -15.43 -7.60
N TYR A 131 3.54 -14.42 -7.72
CA TYR A 131 2.24 -14.59 -8.37
C TYR A 131 2.39 -14.98 -9.84
N ALA A 132 3.27 -14.31 -10.58
CA ALA A 132 3.54 -14.61 -11.99
C ALA A 132 3.96 -16.07 -12.15
N TYR A 133 4.89 -16.54 -11.30
CA TYR A 133 5.31 -17.94 -11.28
C TYR A 133 4.16 -18.91 -10.95
N LEU A 134 3.42 -18.66 -9.86
CA LEU A 134 2.30 -19.51 -9.42
C LEU A 134 1.24 -19.69 -10.52
N TRP A 135 1.11 -18.69 -11.39
CA TRP A 135 0.11 -18.64 -12.46
C TRP A 135 0.66 -18.95 -13.86
N ASN A 136 1.90 -19.44 -13.98
CA ASN A 136 2.57 -19.69 -15.27
C ASN A 136 2.64 -18.46 -16.19
N ARG A 137 2.66 -17.25 -15.63
CA ARG A 137 2.73 -15.97 -16.35
C ARG A 137 4.16 -15.41 -16.35
N TYR A 138 5.10 -16.21 -16.85
CA TYR A 138 6.53 -15.92 -16.78
C TYR A 138 6.93 -14.60 -17.45
N ASP A 139 6.22 -14.19 -18.51
CA ASP A 139 6.47 -12.90 -19.16
C ASP A 139 6.18 -11.71 -18.24
N ASP A 140 5.10 -11.76 -17.45
CA ASP A 140 4.82 -10.72 -16.47
C ASP A 140 5.90 -10.69 -15.38
N GLY A 141 6.31 -11.86 -14.88
CA GLY A 141 7.39 -11.94 -13.89
C GLY A 141 8.75 -11.47 -14.42
N ARG A 142 8.99 -11.56 -15.73
CA ARG A 142 10.19 -11.02 -16.37
C ARG A 142 10.15 -9.49 -16.44
N LEU A 143 8.99 -8.88 -16.70
CA LEU A 143 8.85 -7.42 -16.74
C LEU A 143 9.22 -6.81 -15.38
N ASP A 144 8.82 -7.45 -14.28
CA ASP A 144 9.13 -7.02 -12.91
C ASP A 144 10.62 -7.05 -12.55
N LEU A 145 11.44 -7.76 -13.35
CA LEU A 145 12.89 -7.89 -13.18
C LEU A 145 13.69 -6.91 -14.03
N LEU A 146 13.04 -6.18 -14.95
CA LEU A 146 13.72 -5.22 -15.82
C LEU A 146 13.93 -3.90 -15.04
N PRO A 147 15.13 -3.30 -15.12
CA PRO A 147 15.49 -2.07 -14.40
C PRO A 147 14.75 -0.82 -14.90
#